data_AF-A0A1G9SC70-F1
#
_entry.id   AF-A0A1G9SC70-F1
#
_cell.length_a   1.000
_cell.length_b   1.000
_cell.length_c   1.000
_cell.angle_alpha   90.00
_cell.angle_beta   90.00
_cell.angle_gamma   90.00
#
_symmetry.space_group_name_H-M   'P 1'
#
loop_
_entity.id
_entity.type
_entity.pdbx_description
1 polymer ?
#
loop_
_entity_poly.entity_id
_entity_poly.type
_entity_poly.pdbx_seq_one_letter_code
_entity_poly.pdbx_strand_id
1 'polypeptide(L)' 'MSEFGTTLRSQVEQRFAALVVARDAGHDYEVHLHGARIRDLLEMAARHGVDTRGWVDPAVLDSADLTD' A
#
# COMPACT_ATOMS: atom_id res chain seq x y z
N MET A 1 -18.16 -9.39 -0.22
CA MET A 1 -16.97 -8.77 -0.85
C MET A 1 -16.75 -9.49 -2.18
N SER A 2 -16.56 -8.78 -3.30
CA SER A 2 -16.33 -9.43 -4.59
C SER A 2 -14.95 -10.11 -4.61
N GLU A 3 -14.77 -11.13 -5.46
CA GLU A 3 -13.46 -11.79 -5.66
C GLU A 3 -12.36 -10.77 -6.02
N PHE A 4 -12.73 -9.74 -6.78
CA PHE A 4 -11.89 -8.58 -7.06
C PHE A 4 -11.43 -7.87 -5.78
N GLY A 5 -12.37 -7.53 -4.89
CA GLY A 5 -12.05 -6.84 -3.62
C GLY A 5 -11.15 -7.68 -2.71
N THR A 6 -11.40 -8.99 -2.62
CA THR A 6 -10.55 -9.92 -1.86
C THR A 6 -9.14 -10.00 -2.42
N THR A 7 -9.02 -10.10 -3.75
CA THR A 7 -7.72 -10.16 -4.44
C THR A 7 -6.95 -8.86 -4.31
N LEU A 8 -7.65 -7.72 -4.39
CA LEU A 8 -7.04 -6.40 -4.24
C LEU A 8 -6.55 -6.18 -2.82
N ARG A 9 -7.37 -6.54 -1.82
CA ARG A 9 -6.99 -6.47 -0.41
C ARG A 9 -5.74 -7.31 -0.12
N SER A 10 -5.68 -8.55 -0.60
CA SER A 10 -4.51 -9.41 -0.42
C SER A 10 -3.24 -8.82 -1.04
N GLN A 11 -3.35 -8.17 -2.21
CA GLN A 11 -2.21 -7.49 -2.83
C GLN A 11 -1.76 -6.28 -2.01
N VAL A 12 -2.69 -5.49 -1.49
CA VAL A 12 -2.38 -4.34 -0.62
C VAL A 12 -1.69 -4.81 0.66
N GLU A 13 -2.21 -5.85 1.33
CA GLU A 13 -1.64 -6.40 2.55
C GLU A 13 -0.20 -6.92 2.32
N GLN A 14 0.04 -7.64 1.23
CA GLN A 14 1.38 -8.13 0.87
C GLN A 14 2.38 -6.99 0.61
N ARG A 15 1.95 -5.95 -0.11
CA ARG A 15 2.81 -4.80 -0.41
C ARG A 15 3.06 -3.95 0.82
N PHE A 16 2.07 -3.80 1.70
CA PHE A 16 2.22 -3.10 2.95
C PHE A 16 3.18 -3.81 3.90
N ALA A 17 3.12 -5.15 3.98
CA ALA A 17 4.11 -5.93 4.73
C ALA A 17 5.53 -5.74 4.19
N ALA A 18 5.71 -5.77 2.85
CA ALA A 18 7.00 -5.52 2.22
C ALA A 18 7.51 -4.08 2.46
N LEU A 19 6.61 -3.09 2.44
CA LEU A 19 6.93 -1.70 2.79
C LEU A 19 7.47 -1.58 4.22
N VAL A 20 6.81 -2.21 5.19
CA VAL A 20 7.25 -2.19 6.59
C VAL A 20 8.64 -2.82 6.74
N VAL A 21 8.87 -3.96 6.08
CA VAL A 21 10.19 -4.63 6.09
C VAL A 21 11.27 -3.75 5.46
N ALA A 22 10.99 -3.17 4.29
CA ALA A 22 11.93 -2.27 3.61
C ALA A 22 12.26 -1.04 4.46
N ARG A 23 11.25 -0.47 5.13
CA ARG A 23 11.43 0.68 6.03
C ARG A 23 12.30 0.31 7.23
N ASP A 24 12.00 -0.80 7.89
CA ASP A 24 12.74 -1.25 9.06
C ASP A 24 14.18 -1.65 8.70
N ALA A 25 14.43 -2.03 7.43
CA ALA A 25 15.77 -2.30 6.88
C ALA A 25 16.50 -1.05 6.34
N GLY A 26 15.85 0.11 6.28
CA GLY A 26 16.44 1.34 5.70
C GLY A 26 16.65 1.27 4.19
N HIS A 27 15.78 0.56 3.47
CA HIS A 27 15.83 0.43 2.02
C HIS A 27 14.95 1.49 1.35
N ASP A 28 15.40 2.75 1.34
CA ASP A 28 14.62 3.91 0.89
C ASP A 28 14.01 3.73 -0.51
N TYR A 29 14.76 3.13 -1.45
CA TYR A 29 14.24 2.82 -2.78
C TYR A 29 13.05 1.85 -2.75
N GLU A 30 13.15 0.77 -1.97
CA GLU A 30 12.08 -0.22 -1.84
C GLU A 30 10.87 0.34 -1.09
N VAL A 31 11.12 1.22 -0.11
CA VAL A 31 10.08 1.99 0.59
C VAL A 31 9.28 2.82 -0.41
N HIS A 32 9.93 3.63 -1.24
CA HIS A 32 9.25 4.43 -2.26
C HIS A 32 8.51 3.55 -3.29
N LEU A 33 9.13 2.46 -3.74
CA LEU A 33 8.53 1.53 -4.70
C LEU A 33 7.25 0.88 -4.16
N HIS A 34 7.29 0.38 -2.92
CA HIS A 34 6.14 -0.26 -2.30
C HIS A 34 5.06 0.76 -1.95
N GLY A 35 5.42 1.97 -1.48
CA GLY A 35 4.48 3.06 -1.24
C GLY A 35 3.72 3.47 -2.50
N ALA A 36 4.42 3.70 -3.61
CA ALA A 36 3.80 4.03 -4.89
C ALA A 36 2.84 2.92 -5.35
N ARG A 37 3.28 1.65 -5.24
CA ARG A 37 2.45 0.52 -5.65
C ARG A 37 1.19 0.35 -4.82
N ILE A 38 1.24 0.63 -3.52
CA ILE A 38 0.07 0.61 -2.64
C ILE A 38 -0.92 1.69 -3.06
N ARG A 39 -0.45 2.90 -3.35
CA ARG A 39 -1.32 4.00 -3.82
C ARG A 39 -2.05 3.65 -5.11
N ASP A 40 -1.37 3.04 -6.08
CA ASP A 40 -2.00 2.57 -7.33
C ASP A 40 -3.14 1.58 -7.06
N LEU A 41 -2.93 0.63 -6.14
CA LEU A 41 -3.93 -0.37 -5.77
C LEU A 41 -5.12 0.26 -5.04
N LEU A 42 -4.89 1.23 -4.17
CA LEU A 42 -5.93 1.98 -3.47
C LEU A 42 -6.74 2.85 -4.45
N GLU A 43 -6.09 3.47 -5.42
CA GLU A 43 -6.78 4.24 -6.47
C GLU A 43 -7.63 3.32 -7.35
N MET A 44 -7.11 2.15 -7.71
CA MET A 44 -7.89 1.13 -8.42
C MET A 44 -9.11 0.69 -7.60
N ALA A 45 -8.94 0.46 -6.29
CA ALA A 45 -10.05 0.12 -5.41
C ALA A 45 -11.16 1.19 -5.43
N ALA A 46 -10.76 2.47 -5.33
CA ALA A 46 -11.68 3.60 -5.34
C ALA A 46 -12.46 3.69 -6.67
N ARG A 47 -11.80 3.49 -7.81
CA ARG A 47 -12.46 3.46 -9.13
C ARG A 47 -13.51 2.35 -9.25
N HIS A 48 -13.32 1.24 -8.53
CA HIS A 48 -14.25 0.11 -8.48
C HIS A 48 -15.26 0.20 -7.33
N GLY A 49 -15.30 1.31 -6.59
CA GLY A 49 -16.24 1.52 -5.48
C GLY A 49 -15.95 0.66 -4.24
N VAL A 50 -14.72 0.20 -4.07
CA VAL A 50 -14.29 -0.58 -2.92
C VAL A 50 -13.83 0.34 -1.79
N ASP A 51 -14.41 0.19 -0.59
CA ASP A 51 -13.95 0.90 0.60
C ASP A 51 -12.63 0.30 1.11
N THR A 52 -11.57 1.11 1.07
CA THR A 52 -10.21 0.75 1.49
C THR A 52 -9.83 1.28 2.86
N ARG A 53 -10.78 1.90 3.59
CA ARG A 53 -10.51 2.39 4.94
C ARG A 53 -10.01 1.26 5.83
N GLY A 54 -8.88 1.51 6.49
CA GLY A 54 -8.24 0.55 7.40
C GLY A 54 -7.51 -0.60 6.72
N TRP A 55 -7.29 -0.56 5.40
CA TRP A 55 -6.44 -1.55 4.72
C TRP A 55 -4.95 -1.29 4.96
N VAL A 56 -4.59 -0.04 5.18
CA VAL A 56 -3.21 0.41 5.45
C VAL A 56 -3.21 1.47 6.54
N ASP A 57 -2.09 1.61 7.23
CA ASP A 57 -1.83 2.75 8.09
C ASP A 57 -1.37 3.94 7.22
N PRO A 58 -2.13 5.05 7.17
CA PRO A 58 -1.75 6.22 6.37
C PRO A 58 -0.41 6.80 6.81
N ALA A 59 -0.05 6.76 8.09
CA ALA A 59 1.22 7.31 8.57
C ALA A 59 2.42 6.54 7.99
N VAL A 60 2.29 5.22 7.83
CA VAL A 60 3.32 4.38 7.20
C VAL A 60 3.39 4.65 5.71
N LEU A 61 2.24 4.82 5.05
CA LEU A 61 2.21 5.11 3.62
C LEU A 61 2.77 6.49 3.28
N ASP A 62 2.46 7.50 4.09
CA ASP A 62 2.94 8.88 3.92
C ASP A 62 4.45 8.98 4.12
N SER A 63 5.01 8.18 5.04
CA SER A 63 6.47 8.10 5.22
C SER A 63 7.21 7.59 3.97
N ALA A 64 6.51 6.88 3.08
CA ALA A 64 7.06 6.41 1.82
C ALA A 64 7.06 7.47 0.70
N ASP A 65 6.52 8.67 0.93
CA ASP A 65 6.58 9.80 -0.01
C ASP A 65 7.51 10.92 0.45
N LEU A 66 7.94 10.92 1.71
CA LEU A 66 8.90 11.88 2.23
C LEU A 66 10.28 11.57 1.64
N THR A 67 10.56 12.22 0.51
CA THR A 67 11.92 12.39 0.01
C THR A 67 12.49 13.60 0.75
N ASP A 68 13.50 13.41 1.59
CA ASP A 68 14.31 14.53 2.15
C ASP A 68 15.25 15.06 1.06
#